data_AF-A0A0D2SLY9-F1
#
_entry.id   AF-A0A0D2SLY9-F1
#
_cell.length_a   1.000
_cell.length_b   1.000
_cell.length_c   1.000
_cell.angle_alpha   90.00
_cell.angle_beta   90.00
_cell.angle_gamma   90.00
#
_symmetry.space_group_name_H-M   'P 1'
#
loop_
_entity.id
_entity.type
_entity.pdbx_description
1 polymer ?
#
loop_
_entity_poly.entity_id
_entity_poly.type
_entity_poly.pdbx_seq_one_letter_code
_entity_poly.pdbx_strand_id
1 'polypeptide(L)'
;MDSYLFDTETALRLLLSCAEAIEDGDLKRADAFLHNILILADERPDSYQSRVVKYFADALVRRAYGLHPASSYFTFLVDPAP
;
A
#
# COMPACT_ATOMS: atom_id res chain seq x y z
N MET A 1 5.59 -0.72 24.66
CA MET A 1 6.08 0.07 23.50
C MET A 1 6.35 -0.84 22.30
N ASP A 2 6.65 -2.12 22.53
CA ASP A 2 7.06 -3.06 21.48
C ASP A 2 5.95 -3.45 20.49
N SER A 3 4.68 -3.39 20.91
CA SER A 3 3.54 -3.64 20.00
C SER A 3 3.51 -2.66 18.82
N TYR A 4 3.80 -1.37 19.06
CA TYR A 4 3.80 -0.34 18.01
C TYR A 4 4.80 -0.61 16.88
N LEU A 5 5.99 -1.08 17.24
CA LEU A 5 7.03 -1.42 16.26
C LEU A 5 6.64 -2.70 15.50
N PHE A 6 6.09 -3.68 16.22
CA PHE A 6 5.67 -4.96 15.67
C PHE A 6 4.54 -4.81 14.64
N ASP A 7 3.53 -3.98 14.94
CA ASP A 7 2.40 -3.71 14.04
C ASP A 7 2.88 -3.01 12.75
N THR A 8 3.85 -2.10 12.88
CA THR A 8 4.42 -1.36 11.74
C THR A 8 5.26 -2.27 10.83
N GLU A 9 6.15 -3.08 11.40
CA GLU A 9 6.97 -4.03 10.63
C GLU A 9 6.09 -5.05 9.91
N THR A 10 5.03 -5.51 10.57
CA THR A 10 4.05 -6.45 9.98
C THR A 10 3.32 -5.81 8.80
N ALA A 11 2.86 -4.56 8.94
CA ALA A 11 2.22 -3.82 7.86
C ALA A 11 3.17 -3.58 6.66
N LEU A 12 4.44 -3.27 6.91
CA LEU A 12 5.44 -3.09 5.85
C LEU A 12 5.70 -4.39 5.08
N ARG A 13 5.80 -5.54 5.76
CA ARG A 13 5.94 -6.85 5.11
C ARG A 13 4.73 -7.19 4.26
N LEU A 14 3.52 -6.93 4.77
CA LEU A 14 2.30 -7.16 4.00
C LEU A 14 2.22 -6.26 2.76
N LEU A 15 2.63 -4.99 2.85
CA LEU A 15 2.72 -4.08 1.71
C LEU A 15 3.69 -4.60 0.64
N LEU A 16 4.86 -5.09 1.05
CA LEU A 16 5.83 -5.68 0.14
C LEU A 16 5.25 -6.93 -0.54
N SER A 17 4.69 -7.88 0.22
CA SER A 17 4.08 -9.07 -0.35
C SER A 17 2.88 -8.77 -1.25
N CYS A 18 2.13 -7.71 -0.95
CA CYS A 18 1.07 -7.22 -1.84
C CYS A 18 1.64 -6.69 -3.16
N ALA A 19 2.74 -5.92 -3.12
CA ALA A 19 3.38 -5.40 -4.31
C ALA A 19 3.92 -6.53 -5.21
N GLU A 20 4.57 -7.53 -4.62
CA GLU A 20 5.05 -8.75 -5.30
C GLU A 20 3.89 -9.50 -5.95
N ALA A 21 2.78 -9.72 -5.23
CA ALA A 21 1.61 -10.39 -5.78
C ALA A 21 0.99 -9.63 -6.97
N ILE A 22 0.99 -8.29 -6.93
CA ILE A 22 0.52 -7.46 -8.06
C ILE A 22 1.49 -7.55 -9.24
N GLU A 23 2.81 -7.57 -8.99
CA GLU A 23 3.83 -7.78 -10.03
C GLU A 23 3.68 -9.14 -10.72
N ASP A 24 3.43 -10.20 -9.95
CA ASP A 24 3.18 -11.56 -10.44
C ASP A 24 1.81 -11.72 -11.14
N GLY A 25 0.94 -10.71 -11.05
CA GLY A 25 -0.44 -10.77 -11.58
C GLY A 25 -1.41 -11.62 -10.73
N ASP A 26 -1.00 -12.04 -9.52
CA ASP A 26 -1.86 -12.77 -8.58
C ASP A 26 -2.73 -11.82 -7.76
N LEU A 27 -3.77 -11.30 -8.41
CA LEU A 27 -4.72 -10.36 -7.80
C LEU A 27 -5.45 -10.95 -6.59
N LYS A 28 -5.61 -12.28 -6.52
CA LYS A 28 -6.25 -12.94 -5.39
C LYS A 28 -5.38 -12.88 -4.14
N ARG A 29 -4.07 -13.12 -4.28
CA ARG A 29 -3.13 -12.96 -3.18
C ARG A 29 -2.98 -11.49 -2.78
N ALA A 30 -2.93 -10.58 -3.75
CA ALA A 30 -2.88 -9.15 -3.49
C ALA A 30 -4.09 -8.68 -2.65
N ASP A 31 -5.31 -9.10 -2.99
CA ASP A 31 -6.53 -8.77 -2.25
C ASP A 31 -6.48 -9.27 -0.80
N ALA A 32 -6.01 -10.51 -0.57
CA ALA A 32 -5.84 -11.06 0.77
C ALA A 32 -4.84 -10.26 1.62
N PHE A 33 -3.73 -9.79 1.02
CA PHE A 33 -2.78 -8.93 1.72
C PHE A 33 -3.37 -7.56 2.04
N LEU A 34 -4.07 -6.93 1.09
CA LEU A 34 -4.76 -5.66 1.30
C LEU A 34 -5.78 -5.74 2.43
N HIS A 35 -6.54 -6.83 2.52
CA HIS A 35 -7.48 -7.04 3.62
C HIS A 35 -6.79 -7.03 4.98
N ASN A 36 -5.67 -7.76 5.13
CA ASN A 36 -4.90 -7.78 6.37
C ASN A 36 -4.28 -6.42 6.70
N ILE A 37 -3.81 -5.69 5.68
CA ILE A 37 -3.28 -4.32 5.85
C ILE A 37 -4.37 -3.39 6.40
N LEU A 38 -5.58 -3.46 5.86
CA LEU A 38 -6.69 -2.60 6.30
C LEU A 38 -7.10 -2.90 7.75
N ILE A 39 -7.16 -4.18 8.14
CA ILE A 39 -7.43 -4.57 9.53
C ILE A 39 -6.40 -3.95 10.47
N LEU A 40 -5.10 -4.15 10.20
CA LEU A 40 -4.02 -3.62 11.03
C LEU A 40 -4.03 -2.09 11.09
N ALA A 41 -4.31 -1.44 9.96
CA ALA A 41 -4.35 0.02 9.90
C ALA A 41 -5.56 0.60 10.67
N ASP A 42 -6.66 -0.14 10.80
CA ASP A 42 -7.85 0.26 11.54
C ASP A 42 -7.77 0.00 13.06
N GLU A 43 -6.83 -0.81 13.54
CA GLU A 43 -6.57 -0.93 14.98
C GLU A 43 -6.09 0.39 15.61
N ARG A 44 -5.48 1.28 14.82
CA ARG A 44 -4.92 2.58 15.24
C ARG A 44 -5.08 3.66 14.16
N PRO A 45 -6.32 4.07 13.83
CA PRO A 45 -6.62 4.83 12.61
C PRO A 45 -5.98 6.23 12.55
N ASP A 46 -5.70 6.85 13.71
CA ASP A 46 -5.19 8.22 13.81
C ASP A 46 -3.66 8.31 13.94
N SER A 47 -2.94 7.19 13.89
CA SER A 47 -1.49 7.19 13.95
C SER A 47 -0.86 7.62 12.61
N TYR A 48 0.28 8.33 12.67
CA TYR A 48 1.05 8.68 11.47
C TYR A 48 1.40 7.44 10.64
N GLN A 49 1.79 6.35 11.30
CA GLN A 49 2.12 5.08 10.67
C GLN A 49 0.91 4.46 9.95
N SER A 50 -0.26 4.42 10.58
CA SER A 50 -1.49 3.94 9.94
C SER A 50 -1.83 4.76 8.69
N ARG A 51 -1.70 6.09 8.74
CA ARG A 51 -1.89 6.94 7.56
C ARG A 51 -0.94 6.58 6.42
N VAL A 52 0.36 6.41 6.71
CA VAL A 52 1.35 6.03 5.70
C VAL A 52 0.98 4.69 5.07
N VAL A 53 0.66 3.68 5.88
CA VAL A 53 0.25 2.35 5.40
C VAL A 53 -1.00 2.43 4.52
N LYS A 54 -2.00 3.23 4.92
CA LYS A 54 -3.23 3.45 4.13
C LYS A 54 -2.94 4.10 2.78
N TYR A 55 -2.02 5.07 2.70
CA TYR A 55 -1.62 5.67 1.42
C TYR A 55 -0.93 4.66 0.49
N PHE A 56 -0.05 3.82 1.03
CA PHE A 56 0.58 2.77 0.22
C PHE A 56 -0.44 1.73 -0.26
N ALA A 57 -1.37 1.31 0.60
CA ALA A 57 -2.45 0.40 0.21
C ALA A 57 -3.31 0.99 -0.92
N ASP A 58 -3.71 2.26 -0.83
CA ASP A 58 -4.46 2.95 -1.90
C ASP A 58 -3.67 2.99 -3.22
N ALA A 59 -2.37 3.31 -3.16
CA ALA A 59 -1.51 3.31 -4.35
C ALA A 59 -1.40 1.92 -4.99
N LEU A 60 -1.31 0.85 -4.20
CA LEU A 60 -1.27 -0.53 -4.69
C LEU A 60 -2.59 -0.94 -5.34
N VAL A 61 -3.74 -0.62 -4.73
CA VAL A 61 -5.06 -0.84 -5.34
C VAL A 61 -5.16 -0.14 -6.69
N ARG A 62 -4.75 1.13 -6.75
CA ARG A 62 -4.78 1.89 -8.02
C ARG A 62 -3.91 1.24 -9.08
N ARG A 63 -2.69 0.80 -8.73
CA ARG A 63 -1.79 0.09 -9.65
C ARG A 63 -2.41 -1.22 -10.14
N ALA A 64 -2.97 -2.03 -9.24
CA ALA A 64 -3.55 -3.33 -9.57
C ALA A 64 -4.72 -3.23 -10.55
N TYR A 65 -5.55 -2.19 -10.42
CA TYR A 65 -6.73 -1.97 -11.25
C TYR A 65 -6.51 -0.98 -12.41
N GLY A 66 -5.28 -0.52 -12.64
CA GLY A 66 -4.98 0.45 -13.70
C GLY A 66 -5.70 1.80 -13.52
N LEU A 67 -6.05 2.15 -12.29
CA LEU A 67 -6.70 3.42 -11.98
C LEU A 67 -5.67 4.55 -12.05
N HIS A 68 -6.01 5.62 -12.75
CA HIS A 68 -5.17 6.82 -12.80
C HIS A 68 -4.93 7.36 -11.37
N PRO A 69 -3.76 7.97 -11.08
CA PRO A 69 -3.52 8.63 -9.81
C PRO A 69 -4.65 9.61 -9.45
N ALA A 70 -5.03 9.63 -8.17
CA ALA A 70 -6.15 10.45 -7.67
C ALA A 70 -5.93 11.96 -7.85
N SER A 71 -4.68 12.39 -8.02
CA SER A 71 -4.32 13.77 -8.29
C SER A 71 -3.17 13.86 -9.28
N SER A 72 -3.18 14.90 -10.12
CA SER A 72 -2.12 15.27 -11.05
C SER A 72 -0.82 15.72 -10.38
N TYR A 73 -0.77 15.76 -9.04
CA TYR A 73 0.43 16.16 -8.28
C TYR A 73 1.48 15.05 -8.19
N PHE A 74 1.11 13.81 -8.46
CA PHE A 74 2.01 12.63 -8.43
C PHE A 74 2.38 12.12 -9.82
N THR A 75 2.16 12.90 -10.87
CA THR A 75 2.83 12.61 -12.13
C THR A 75 4.30 12.86 -11.88
N PHE A 76 5.09 11.79 -11.70
CA PHE A 76 6.53 11.88 -11.87
C PHE A 76 6.72 12.60 -13.20
N LEU A 77 7.37 13.77 -13.17
CA LEU A 77 7.85 14.43 -14.37
C LEU A 77 8.80 13.44 -15.03
N VAL A 78 8.26 12.57 -15.86
CA VAL A 78 9.03 11.79 -16.80
C VAL A 78 9.57 12.85 -17.75
N ASP A 79 10.85 13.15 -17.60
CA ASP A 79 11.56 14.01 -18.53
C ASP A 79 11.26 13.47 -19.94
N PRO A 80 10.70 14.26 -20.86
CA PRO A 80 10.47 13.78 -22.20
C PRO A 80 11.83 13.42 -22.78
N ALA A 81 11.99 12.16 -23.19
CA ALA A 81 13.22 11.68 -23.80
C ALA A 81 13.56 12.56 -25.03
N PRO A 82 14.86 12.84 -25.27
CA PRO A 82 15.32 13.68 -26.38
C PRO A 82 15.05 13.07 -27.76
#